data_AF-X6MEC4-F1
#
_entry.id   AF-X6MEC4-F1
#
_cell.length_a   1.000
_cell.length_b   1.000
_cell.length_c   1.000
_cell.angle_alpha   90.00
_cell.angle_beta   90.00
_cell.angle_gamma   90.00
#
_symmetry.space_group_name_H-M   'P 1'
#
loop_
_entity.id
_entity.type
_entity.pdbx_description
1 polymer ?
#
loop_
_entity_poly.entity_id
_entity_poly.type
_entity_poly.pdbx_seq_one_letter_code
_entity_poly.pdbx_strand_id
1 'polypeptide(L)'
;NDQDRHDCIEYINANCTELSAWKWFFSLIIKIPSEDEKGSFKTIQRHAMLESRNDDNNTEKKKIDPQLSQSKDEQENTISTQSDYLKKQLKYCIVCIGWKDLIDKYERQIMTLGQLHGFMKKTFGQLCNIIKNGQMNYSLYQFVKTDRNEMLMKSFCSTCMDLQLWTSTNEKLDSEIAQFDELKSLQQNLHIVSEEYFVKTPNEFEAFNAFSKEWEYCTLLHIQTQYKEQLQLLKNFAKNFQLMVNRKDSSVFRVMWNNNMKKFRAKIAQTSLPLEPSAPAQAIPYRKQSKLEHHIRQFSVDNYMQIFEIANAEWEHLSEGIQKNTLQFADSQWFKHLNWKLEMNMLLPDIKEEEVDKIRQTKMQQITGAIRLHEWSFAWKKLKQATEIIQRCHKDTMNIEHDQTWQTFEQTLSAIDRLLQELQEKKKVEIRDAAELYDACVKYGRDVVEHVLKLGLIIENEDKLKEFATNELFMDMEKFDFTMKTLEGSRQKYRHLATTLRQVHPLMQESIWMKRFETMTALAMALLQLPNDRSTFVILLGECLHNKCLPSAFQNLREKGIQLRLSPRL
;
A
#
# COMPACT_ATOMS: atom_id res chain seq x y z
N ASN A 1 -9.78 46.02 -3.80
CA ASN A 1 -11.09 46.59 -3.48
C ASN A 1 -11.61 47.20 -4.76
N ASP A 2 -12.57 46.55 -5.42
CA ASP A 2 -13.09 47.02 -6.70
C ASP A 2 -14.11 48.16 -6.52
N GLN A 3 -14.70 48.29 -5.32
CA GLN A 3 -15.58 49.39 -4.95
C GLN A 3 -14.81 50.73 -4.88
N ASP A 4 -13.70 50.81 -4.14
CA ASP A 4 -12.88 52.03 -4.06
C ASP A 4 -12.40 52.53 -5.44
N ARG A 5 -12.19 51.60 -6.38
CA ARG A 5 -11.80 51.91 -7.76
C ARG A 5 -12.96 52.49 -8.56
N HIS A 6 -14.14 51.90 -8.44
CA HIS A 6 -15.34 52.39 -9.09
C HIS A 6 -15.73 53.78 -8.57
N ASP A 7 -15.67 53.96 -7.26
CA ASP A 7 -15.92 55.25 -6.59
C ASP A 7 -14.91 56.30 -7.04
N CYS A 8 -13.62 55.95 -7.22
CA CYS A 8 -12.62 56.84 -7.82
C CYS A 8 -12.99 57.26 -9.25
N ILE A 9 -13.44 56.33 -10.09
CA ILE A 9 -13.80 56.62 -11.49
C ILE A 9 -15.05 57.50 -11.57
N GLU A 10 -16.09 57.20 -10.78
CA GLU A 10 -17.28 58.04 -10.68
C GLU A 10 -16.93 59.44 -10.17
N TYR A 11 -16.08 59.54 -9.16
CA TYR A 11 -15.65 60.81 -8.59
C TYR A 11 -14.83 61.65 -9.58
N ILE A 12 -13.96 61.03 -10.38
CA ILE A 12 -13.24 61.68 -11.50
C ILE A 12 -14.23 62.22 -12.53
N ASN A 13 -15.27 61.45 -12.86
CA ASN A 13 -16.25 61.81 -13.89
C ASN A 13 -17.25 62.87 -13.42
N ALA A 14 -17.59 62.91 -12.13
CA ALA A 14 -18.67 63.75 -11.60
C ALA A 14 -18.25 65.19 -11.29
N ASN A 15 -17.03 65.44 -10.80
CA ASN A 15 -16.75 66.67 -10.05
C ASN A 15 -15.51 67.51 -10.41
N CYS A 16 -14.61 67.09 -11.32
CA CYS A 16 -13.29 67.72 -11.40
C CYS A 16 -12.93 68.26 -12.79
N THR A 17 -13.05 69.59 -12.97
CA THR A 17 -12.48 70.32 -14.14
C THR A 17 -10.97 70.56 -14.01
N GLU A 18 -10.38 70.42 -12.82
CA GLU A 18 -8.93 70.62 -12.60
C GLU A 18 -8.12 69.32 -12.66
N LEU A 19 -7.52 69.09 -13.82
CA LEU A 19 -6.60 67.99 -14.12
C LEU A 19 -5.33 67.97 -13.23
N SER A 20 -5.03 69.07 -12.52
CA SER A 20 -3.88 69.24 -11.62
C SER A 20 -3.98 68.40 -10.34
N ALA A 21 -5.16 68.32 -9.72
CA ALA A 21 -5.38 67.55 -8.50
C ALA A 21 -5.15 66.04 -8.72
N TRP A 22 -5.60 65.52 -9.86
CA TRP A 22 -5.40 64.12 -10.23
C TRP A 22 -3.94 63.80 -10.57
N LYS A 23 -3.22 64.71 -11.23
CA LYS A 23 -1.78 64.57 -11.45
C LYS A 23 -1.03 64.41 -10.12
N TRP A 24 -1.40 65.19 -9.11
CA TRP A 24 -0.81 65.09 -7.77
C TRP A 24 -1.21 63.79 -7.05
N PHE A 25 -2.49 63.40 -7.10
CA PHE A 25 -2.95 62.18 -6.46
C PHE A 25 -2.30 60.91 -7.06
N PHE A 26 -2.28 60.80 -8.39
CA PHE A 26 -1.66 59.64 -9.05
C PHE A 26 -0.15 59.58 -8.86
N SER A 27 0.55 60.71 -8.77
CA SER A 27 1.99 60.70 -8.45
C SER A 27 2.29 60.23 -7.03
N LEU A 28 1.32 60.35 -6.10
CA LEU A 28 1.44 59.88 -4.73
C LEU A 28 1.26 58.36 -4.62
N ILE A 29 0.26 57.81 -5.32
CA ILE A 29 -0.13 56.39 -5.18
C ILE A 29 0.53 55.47 -6.20
N ILE A 30 0.83 55.96 -7.40
CA ILE A 30 1.47 55.17 -8.47
C ILE A 30 2.98 55.37 -8.38
N LYS A 31 3.64 54.47 -7.67
CA LYS A 31 5.11 54.39 -7.64
C LYS A 31 5.56 53.38 -8.68
N ILE A 32 5.70 53.84 -9.93
CA ILE A 32 6.23 53.00 -11.02
C ILE A 32 7.65 52.56 -10.63
N PRO A 33 7.97 51.26 -10.65
CA PRO A 33 9.32 50.78 -10.41
C PRO A 33 10.30 51.53 -11.33
N SER A 34 11.17 52.37 -10.74
CA SER A 34 12.03 53.28 -11.48
C SER A 34 13.07 52.51 -12.29
N GLU A 35 13.41 53.03 -13.47
CA GLU A 35 14.50 52.50 -14.27
C GLU A 35 15.88 52.60 -13.58
N ASP A 36 16.01 53.32 -12.48
CA ASP A 36 17.29 53.48 -11.75
C ASP A 36 17.71 52.22 -10.97
N GLU A 37 16.82 51.23 -10.80
CA GLU A 37 17.21 49.86 -10.40
C GLU A 37 18.01 49.14 -11.52
N LYS A 38 18.11 49.70 -12.75
CA LYS A 38 18.78 49.10 -13.91
C LYS A 38 20.30 49.32 -13.99
N GLY A 39 20.94 49.97 -13.02
CA GLY A 39 22.40 50.18 -13.05
C GLY A 39 23.21 48.89 -13.31
N SER A 40 22.67 47.74 -12.90
CA SER A 40 23.20 46.40 -13.17
C SER A 40 22.79 45.81 -14.54
N PHE A 41 21.65 46.20 -15.11
CA PHE A 41 20.95 45.47 -16.17
C PHE A 41 21.39 45.81 -17.62
N LYS A 42 21.69 47.09 -17.92
CA LYS A 42 22.11 47.51 -19.28
C LYS A 42 23.46 46.92 -19.67
N THR A 43 24.33 46.64 -18.70
CA THR A 43 25.63 46.01 -18.89
C THR A 43 25.47 44.55 -19.31
N ILE A 44 24.53 43.85 -18.67
CA ILE A 44 24.26 42.42 -18.89
C ILE A 44 23.64 42.16 -20.28
N GLN A 45 22.67 42.98 -20.71
CA GLN A 45 22.00 42.79 -22.00
C GLN A 45 22.92 43.05 -23.21
N ARG A 46 23.96 43.90 -23.06
CA ARG A 46 24.97 44.12 -24.11
C ARG A 46 25.92 42.93 -24.26
N HIS A 47 26.30 42.27 -23.17
CA HIS A 47 27.18 41.11 -23.22
C HIS A 47 26.52 39.91 -23.91
N ALA A 48 25.26 39.60 -23.56
CA ALA A 48 24.54 38.46 -24.16
C ALA A 48 24.29 38.62 -25.68
N MET A 49 24.12 39.84 -26.19
CA MET A 49 23.96 40.11 -27.63
C MET A 49 25.29 40.13 -28.42
N LEU A 50 26.43 40.33 -27.74
CA LEU A 50 27.75 40.33 -28.39
C LEU A 50 28.30 38.91 -28.56
N GLU A 51 27.95 37.97 -27.68
CA GLU A 51 28.42 36.58 -27.75
C GLU A 51 27.67 35.75 -28.80
N SER A 52 26.38 36.00 -29.04
CA SER A 52 25.61 35.30 -30.08
C SER A 52 25.98 35.67 -31.52
N ARG A 53 26.94 36.59 -31.71
CA ARG A 53 27.39 37.07 -33.04
C ARG A 53 28.77 36.55 -33.45
N ASN A 54 29.47 35.80 -32.59
CA ASN A 54 30.84 35.37 -32.84
C ASN A 54 31.00 33.93 -33.36
N ASP A 55 29.91 33.19 -33.63
CA ASP A 55 30.01 31.77 -34.02
C ASP A 55 30.19 31.48 -35.52
N ASP A 56 30.25 32.49 -36.39
CA ASP A 56 30.23 32.25 -37.85
C ASP A 56 31.57 32.38 -38.59
N ASN A 57 32.72 32.62 -37.94
CA ASN A 57 34.01 32.61 -38.65
C ASN A 57 35.22 32.35 -37.74
N ASN A 58 35.64 31.08 -37.59
CA ASN A 58 37.03 30.71 -37.87
C ASN A 58 37.28 29.19 -37.76
N THR A 59 37.66 28.61 -38.89
CA THR A 59 38.21 27.26 -38.99
C THR A 59 39.72 27.35 -38.84
N GLU A 60 40.28 27.19 -37.63
CA GLU A 60 41.66 26.73 -37.51
C GLU A 60 41.97 26.11 -36.14
N LYS A 61 42.50 24.88 -36.22
CA LYS A 61 42.89 23.99 -35.12
C LYS A 61 43.73 24.73 -34.06
N LYS A 62 43.25 24.80 -32.82
CA LYS A 62 44.13 24.97 -31.66
C LYS A 62 43.62 24.22 -30.42
N LYS A 63 44.60 23.84 -29.62
CA LYS A 63 44.59 22.96 -28.45
C LYS A 63 43.45 23.29 -27.48
N ILE A 64 42.87 22.22 -26.92
CA ILE A 64 41.88 22.25 -25.85
C ILE A 64 42.53 22.86 -24.60
N ASP A 65 42.21 24.11 -24.30
CA ASP A 65 42.48 24.76 -23.01
C ASP A 65 41.30 24.50 -22.04
N PRO A 66 41.53 24.32 -20.73
CA PRO A 66 40.48 24.01 -19.74
C PRO A 66 39.56 25.19 -19.35
N GLN A 67 39.51 26.29 -20.11
CA GLN A 67 38.81 27.52 -19.71
C GLN A 67 37.29 27.56 -20.02
N LEU A 68 36.71 26.51 -20.60
CA LEU A 68 35.30 26.52 -21.04
C LEU A 68 34.27 26.39 -19.90
N SER A 69 34.68 26.13 -18.65
CA SER A 69 33.73 25.97 -17.53
C SER A 69 33.32 27.29 -16.84
N GLN A 70 34.05 28.39 -17.01
CA GLN A 70 33.72 29.66 -16.33
C GLN A 70 32.60 30.47 -17.00
N SER A 71 32.31 30.27 -18.28
CA SER A 71 31.31 31.11 -18.99
C SER A 71 29.86 30.69 -18.75
N LYS A 72 29.59 29.44 -18.35
CA LYS A 72 28.22 28.95 -18.12
C LYS A 72 27.59 29.54 -16.85
N ASP A 73 28.35 29.62 -15.76
CA ASP A 73 27.85 30.11 -14.48
C ASP A 73 27.49 31.61 -14.52
N GLU A 74 28.20 32.40 -15.35
CA GLU A 74 27.89 33.83 -15.55
C GLU A 74 26.60 34.04 -16.36
N GLN A 75 26.33 33.16 -17.34
CA GLN A 75 25.13 33.22 -18.17
C GLN A 75 23.87 32.83 -17.39
N GLU A 76 23.94 31.81 -16.53
CA GLU A 76 22.82 31.38 -15.70
C GLU A 76 22.44 32.42 -14.63
N ASN A 77 23.44 33.03 -13.96
CA ASN A 77 23.21 34.11 -13.00
C ASN A 77 22.54 35.34 -13.64
N THR A 78 22.92 35.63 -14.88
CA THR A 78 22.31 36.68 -15.70
C THR A 78 20.82 36.41 -15.97
N ILE A 79 20.49 35.19 -16.42
CA ILE A 79 19.11 34.78 -16.73
C ILE A 79 18.24 34.79 -15.47
N SER A 80 18.79 34.32 -14.34
CA SER A 80 18.11 34.33 -13.04
C SER A 80 17.73 35.75 -12.61
N THR A 81 18.71 36.66 -12.57
CA THR A 81 18.50 38.07 -12.19
C THR A 81 17.47 38.75 -13.10
N GLN A 82 17.50 38.44 -14.40
CA GLN A 82 16.56 38.98 -15.37
C GLN A 82 15.14 38.47 -15.18
N SER A 83 14.97 37.18 -14.91
CA SER A 83 13.65 36.60 -14.68
C SER A 83 13.01 37.14 -13.40
N ASP A 84 13.78 37.25 -12.32
CA ASP A 84 13.26 37.77 -11.05
C ASP A 84 12.91 39.26 -11.12
N TYR A 85 13.72 40.04 -11.82
CA TYR A 85 13.40 41.43 -12.10
C TYR A 85 12.09 41.55 -12.92
N LEU A 86 11.96 40.77 -14.00
CA LEU A 86 10.74 40.77 -14.81
C LEU A 86 9.52 40.31 -13.99
N LYS A 87 9.64 39.29 -13.15
CA LYS A 87 8.57 38.85 -12.24
C LYS A 87 8.14 39.96 -11.30
N LYS A 88 9.07 40.73 -10.72
CA LYS A 88 8.74 41.91 -9.88
C LYS A 88 7.94 42.94 -10.67
N GLN A 89 8.34 43.22 -11.91
CA GLN A 89 7.61 44.15 -12.78
C GLN A 89 6.24 43.63 -13.18
N LEU A 90 6.14 42.36 -13.57
CA LEU A 90 4.87 41.73 -13.95
C LEU A 90 3.91 41.70 -12.75
N LYS A 91 4.39 41.40 -11.54
CA LYS A 91 3.58 41.45 -10.32
C LYS A 91 3.00 42.85 -10.12
N TYR A 92 3.79 43.90 -10.33
CA TYR A 92 3.30 45.27 -10.28
C TYR A 92 2.27 45.56 -11.38
N CYS A 93 2.54 45.16 -12.63
CA CYS A 93 1.61 45.31 -13.74
C CYS A 93 0.26 44.63 -13.46
N ILE A 94 0.26 43.41 -12.92
CA ILE A 94 -0.95 42.64 -12.62
C ILE A 94 -1.84 43.37 -11.61
N VAL A 95 -1.26 43.99 -10.58
CA VAL A 95 -2.01 44.83 -9.62
C VAL A 95 -2.63 46.05 -10.32
N CYS A 96 -1.93 46.60 -11.32
CA CYS A 96 -2.37 47.76 -12.09
C CYS A 96 -3.44 47.44 -13.14
N ILE A 97 -3.63 46.18 -13.55
CA ILE A 97 -4.65 45.79 -14.55
C ILE A 97 -6.06 46.21 -14.13
N GLY A 98 -6.37 46.19 -12.82
CA GLY A 98 -7.67 46.65 -12.34
C GLY A 98 -7.94 48.15 -12.52
N TRP A 99 -6.93 48.94 -12.94
CA TRP A 99 -7.06 50.36 -13.26
C TRP A 99 -7.11 50.61 -14.78
N LYS A 100 -7.23 49.56 -15.58
CA LYS A 100 -7.15 49.61 -17.04
C LYS A 100 -8.09 50.65 -17.66
N ASP A 101 -9.37 50.64 -17.34
CA ASP A 101 -10.36 51.56 -17.93
C ASP A 101 -9.98 53.03 -17.69
N LEU A 102 -9.41 53.31 -16.51
CA LEU A 102 -8.93 54.64 -16.16
C LEU A 102 -7.66 55.00 -16.95
N ILE A 103 -6.71 54.07 -17.04
CA ILE A 103 -5.46 54.24 -17.78
C ILE A 103 -5.78 54.53 -19.25
N ASP A 104 -6.64 53.72 -19.88
CA ASP A 104 -7.02 53.85 -21.29
C ASP A 104 -7.73 55.19 -21.56
N LYS A 105 -8.58 55.64 -20.63
CA LYS A 105 -9.32 56.90 -20.79
C LYS A 105 -8.46 58.15 -20.62
N TYR A 106 -7.49 58.14 -19.70
CA TYR A 106 -6.79 59.35 -19.27
C TYR A 106 -5.27 59.36 -19.51
N GLU A 107 -4.70 58.33 -20.12
CA GLU A 107 -3.24 58.24 -20.37
C GLU A 107 -2.64 59.47 -21.07
N ARG A 108 -3.40 60.12 -21.96
CA ARG A 108 -2.95 61.32 -22.70
C ARG A 108 -3.03 62.61 -21.90
N GLN A 109 -3.81 62.62 -20.83
CA GLN A 109 -4.12 63.83 -20.05
C GLN A 109 -3.34 63.85 -18.73
N ILE A 110 -3.17 62.68 -18.11
CA ILE A 110 -2.46 62.51 -16.83
C ILE A 110 -1.14 61.80 -17.10
N MET A 111 -0.04 62.56 -16.97
CA MET A 111 1.33 62.09 -17.28
C MET A 111 1.68 60.78 -16.56
N THR A 112 1.33 60.64 -15.27
CA THR A 112 1.62 59.43 -14.48
C THR A 112 0.90 58.19 -15.00
N LEU A 113 -0.35 58.33 -15.48
CA LEU A 113 -1.08 57.21 -16.08
C LEU A 113 -0.49 56.84 -17.45
N GLY A 114 -0.08 57.83 -18.24
CA GLY A 114 0.66 57.59 -19.49
C GLY A 114 2.01 56.87 -19.24
N GLN A 115 2.74 57.27 -18.20
CA GLN A 115 3.97 56.57 -17.78
C GLN A 115 3.69 55.14 -17.32
N LEU A 116 2.63 54.91 -16.55
CA LEU A 116 2.22 53.58 -16.10
C LEU A 116 1.84 52.70 -17.29
N HIS A 117 1.06 53.22 -18.23
CA HIS A 117 0.69 52.49 -19.43
C HIS A 117 1.92 52.12 -20.27
N GLY A 118 2.83 53.08 -20.46
CA GLY A 118 4.10 52.85 -21.15
C GLY A 118 4.95 51.79 -20.46
N PHE A 119 5.00 51.79 -19.13
CA PHE A 119 5.65 50.76 -18.33
C PHE A 119 4.99 49.38 -18.54
N MET A 120 3.66 49.28 -18.41
CA MET A 120 2.93 48.03 -18.60
C MET A 120 3.14 47.46 -20.01
N LYS A 121 3.00 48.29 -21.05
CA LYS A 121 3.27 47.91 -22.45
C LYS A 121 4.69 47.40 -22.64
N LYS A 122 5.68 48.08 -22.05
CA LYS A 122 7.09 47.68 -22.13
C LYS A 122 7.32 46.34 -21.45
N THR A 123 6.80 46.15 -20.24
CA THR A 123 6.98 44.91 -19.46
C THR A 123 6.26 43.72 -20.12
N PHE A 124 5.02 43.89 -20.57
CA PHE A 124 4.34 42.82 -21.31
C PHE A 124 4.97 42.56 -22.68
N GLY A 125 5.45 43.59 -23.37
CA GLY A 125 6.23 43.43 -24.60
C GLY A 125 7.53 42.65 -24.39
N GLN A 126 8.22 42.86 -23.27
CA GLN A 126 9.38 42.05 -22.88
C GLN A 126 9.01 40.58 -22.67
N LEU A 127 7.90 40.31 -21.96
CA LEU A 127 7.41 38.95 -21.80
C LEU A 127 7.04 38.31 -23.16
N CYS A 128 6.33 39.03 -24.03
CA CYS A 128 5.99 38.54 -25.37
C CYS A 128 7.24 38.19 -26.18
N ASN A 129 8.29 39.01 -26.10
CA ASN A 129 9.56 38.72 -26.76
C ASN A 129 10.23 37.46 -26.19
N ILE A 130 10.20 37.27 -24.86
CA ILE A 130 10.73 36.07 -24.20
C ILE A 130 10.00 34.81 -24.68
N ILE A 131 8.66 34.84 -24.69
CA ILE A 131 7.83 33.72 -25.19
C ILE A 131 8.11 33.48 -26.67
N LYS A 132 8.07 34.53 -27.50
CA LYS A 132 8.32 34.43 -28.94
C LYS A 132 9.68 33.80 -29.24
N ASN A 133 10.69 34.07 -28.41
CA ASN A 133 12.03 33.54 -28.58
C ASN A 133 12.25 32.17 -27.91
N GLY A 134 11.25 31.60 -27.22
CA GLY A 134 11.41 30.35 -26.48
C GLY A 134 12.36 30.46 -25.27
N GLN A 135 12.47 31.67 -24.72
CA GLN A 135 13.37 31.99 -23.61
C GLN A 135 12.65 31.99 -22.26
N MET A 136 11.40 31.55 -22.21
CA MET A 136 10.66 31.44 -20.95
C MET A 136 11.31 30.38 -20.06
N ASN A 137 11.69 30.78 -18.85
CA ASN A 137 12.21 29.86 -17.85
C ASN A 137 11.13 29.39 -16.88
N TYR A 138 11.43 28.35 -16.11
CA TYR A 138 10.47 27.69 -15.24
C TYR A 138 9.89 28.63 -14.17
N SER A 139 10.70 29.50 -13.55
CA SER A 139 10.25 30.48 -12.56
C SER A 139 9.22 31.46 -13.14
N LEU A 140 9.46 31.93 -14.37
CA LEU A 140 8.54 32.82 -15.07
C LEU A 140 7.25 32.07 -15.46
N TYR A 141 7.34 30.84 -15.93
CA TYR A 141 6.19 29.96 -16.17
C TYR A 141 5.34 29.79 -14.90
N GLN A 142 5.97 29.47 -13.77
CA GLN A 142 5.27 29.30 -12.50
C GLN A 142 4.54 30.59 -12.10
N PHE A 143 5.19 31.74 -12.27
CA PHE A 143 4.57 33.04 -12.00
C PHE A 143 3.34 33.29 -12.90
N VAL A 144 3.43 33.01 -14.20
CA VAL A 144 2.32 33.17 -15.14
C VAL A 144 1.13 32.27 -14.76
N LYS A 145 1.41 31.03 -14.36
CA LYS A 145 0.37 30.05 -13.97
C LYS A 145 -0.25 30.31 -12.59
N THR A 146 0.33 31.19 -11.77
CA THR A 146 -0.15 31.44 -10.42
C THR A 146 -1.47 32.24 -10.43
N ASP A 147 -2.45 31.79 -9.64
CA ASP A 147 -3.73 32.47 -9.41
C ASP A 147 -4.51 32.82 -10.71
N ARG A 148 -4.81 34.11 -10.90
CA ARG A 148 -5.50 34.67 -12.06
C ARG A 148 -4.52 35.37 -13.01
N ASN A 149 -3.21 35.21 -12.83
CA ASN A 149 -2.21 35.97 -13.58
C ASN A 149 -2.35 35.74 -15.09
N GLU A 150 -2.37 34.48 -15.54
CA GLU A 150 -2.59 34.13 -16.95
C GLU A 150 -3.83 34.80 -17.54
N MET A 151 -4.98 34.70 -16.86
CA MET A 151 -6.24 35.30 -17.31
C MET A 151 -6.15 36.83 -17.40
N LEU A 152 -5.61 37.48 -16.38
CA LEU A 152 -5.47 38.94 -16.32
C LEU A 152 -4.51 39.43 -17.41
N MET A 153 -3.40 38.73 -17.61
CA MET A 153 -2.42 39.03 -18.65
C MET A 153 -3.06 38.88 -20.03
N LYS A 154 -3.79 37.79 -20.30
CA LYS A 154 -4.54 37.60 -21.55
C LYS A 154 -5.56 38.71 -21.82
N SER A 155 -6.28 39.15 -20.78
CA SER A 155 -7.27 40.24 -20.86
C SER A 155 -6.67 41.62 -21.12
N PHE A 156 -5.52 41.92 -20.53
CA PHE A 156 -4.85 43.20 -20.74
C PHE A 156 -4.18 43.25 -22.13
N CYS A 157 -3.41 42.21 -22.45
CA CYS A 157 -2.64 42.13 -23.68
C CYS A 157 -3.50 42.15 -24.95
N SER A 158 -4.68 41.53 -24.94
CA SER A 158 -5.60 41.51 -26.08
C SER A 158 -6.09 42.90 -26.52
N THR A 159 -6.08 43.87 -25.61
CA THR A 159 -6.53 45.24 -25.89
C THR A 159 -5.40 46.24 -26.14
N CYS A 160 -4.20 45.95 -25.63
CA CYS A 160 -3.10 46.90 -25.58
C CYS A 160 -1.98 46.62 -26.59
N MET A 161 -1.97 45.43 -27.19
CA MET A 161 -0.96 45.01 -28.16
C MET A 161 -1.57 44.74 -29.54
N ASP A 162 -0.70 44.67 -30.55
CA ASP A 162 -1.09 44.23 -31.89
C ASP A 162 -1.76 42.85 -31.82
N LEU A 163 -2.99 42.77 -32.33
CA LEU A 163 -3.86 41.60 -32.18
C LEU A 163 -3.23 40.35 -32.81
N GLN A 164 -2.56 40.49 -33.96
CA GLN A 164 -1.94 39.38 -34.67
C GLN A 164 -0.69 38.88 -33.93
N LEU A 165 0.14 39.79 -33.46
CA LEU A 165 1.31 39.48 -32.64
C LEU A 165 0.90 38.80 -31.33
N TRP A 166 -0.13 39.31 -30.66
CA TRP A 166 -0.63 38.75 -29.42
C TRP A 166 -1.23 37.36 -29.61
N THR A 167 -2.03 37.14 -30.66
CA THR A 167 -2.63 35.83 -30.96
C THR A 167 -1.56 34.76 -31.14
N SER A 168 -0.54 35.04 -31.98
CA SER A 168 0.58 34.11 -32.20
C SER A 168 1.42 33.89 -30.93
N THR A 169 1.63 34.94 -30.14
CA THR A 169 2.35 34.81 -28.85
C THR A 169 1.55 34.00 -27.84
N ASN A 170 0.23 34.15 -27.83
CA ASN A 170 -0.66 33.45 -26.93
C ASN A 170 -0.72 31.95 -27.23
N GLU A 171 -0.83 31.57 -28.51
CA GLU A 171 -0.75 30.16 -28.94
C GLU A 171 0.58 29.51 -28.52
N LYS A 172 1.69 30.25 -28.69
CA LYS A 172 3.01 29.79 -28.25
C LYS A 172 3.11 29.69 -26.72
N LEU A 173 2.56 30.66 -26.00
CA LEU A 173 2.49 30.63 -24.53
C LEU A 173 1.71 29.41 -24.04
N ASP A 174 0.54 29.14 -24.61
CA ASP A 174 -0.30 27.99 -24.26
C ASP A 174 0.44 26.67 -24.52
N SER A 175 1.17 26.58 -25.65
CA SER A 175 2.03 25.43 -25.96
C SER A 175 3.20 25.26 -24.99
N GLU A 176 3.91 26.34 -24.63
CA GLU A 176 5.02 26.27 -23.67
C GLU A 176 4.53 25.92 -22.25
N ILE A 177 3.39 26.48 -21.82
CA ILE A 177 2.74 26.14 -20.55
C ILE A 177 2.40 24.64 -20.51
N ALA A 178 1.79 24.11 -21.57
CA ALA A 178 1.45 22.70 -21.65
C ALA A 178 2.69 21.78 -21.56
N GLN A 179 3.79 22.17 -22.21
CA GLN A 179 5.05 21.42 -22.15
C GLN A 179 5.71 21.48 -20.76
N PHE A 180 5.68 22.63 -20.09
CA PHE A 180 6.15 22.74 -18.71
C PHE A 180 5.28 21.95 -17.73
N ASP A 181 3.97 21.90 -17.94
CA ASP A 181 3.05 21.08 -17.17
C ASP A 181 3.35 19.59 -17.30
N GLU A 182 3.57 19.12 -18.53
CA GLU A 182 4.00 17.75 -18.80
C GLU A 182 5.33 17.43 -18.11
N LEU A 183 6.33 18.31 -18.27
CA LEU A 183 7.64 18.16 -17.65
C LEU A 183 7.55 18.08 -16.11
N LYS A 184 6.77 18.97 -15.50
CA LYS A 184 6.54 19.00 -14.06
C LYS A 184 5.89 17.70 -13.58
N SER A 185 4.89 17.20 -14.31
CA SER A 185 4.23 15.92 -14.01
C SER A 185 5.21 14.74 -14.08
N LEU A 186 6.02 14.66 -15.14
CA LEU A 186 7.04 13.61 -15.29
C LEU A 186 8.08 13.66 -14.16
N GLN A 187 8.54 14.86 -13.79
CA GLN A 187 9.48 15.05 -12.69
C GLN A 187 8.89 14.60 -11.35
N GLN A 188 7.66 15.03 -11.03
CA GLN A 188 6.98 14.65 -9.80
C GLN A 188 6.78 13.13 -9.71
N ASN A 189 6.37 12.51 -10.81
CA ASN A 189 6.20 11.07 -10.87
C ASN A 189 7.52 10.33 -10.68
N LEU A 190 8.60 10.76 -11.35
CA LEU A 190 9.94 10.19 -11.14
C LEU A 190 10.38 10.33 -9.69
N HIS A 191 10.15 11.48 -9.06
CA HIS A 191 10.56 11.73 -7.69
C HIS A 191 9.86 10.77 -6.72
N ILE A 192 8.52 10.71 -6.76
CA ILE A 192 7.73 9.79 -5.92
C ILE A 192 8.17 8.34 -6.15
N VAL A 193 8.34 7.94 -7.42
CA VAL A 193 8.72 6.56 -7.73
C VAL A 193 10.13 6.23 -7.25
N SER A 194 11.04 7.19 -7.35
CA SER A 194 12.41 7.03 -6.86
C SER A 194 12.46 6.85 -5.36
N GLU A 195 11.64 7.57 -4.60
CA GLU A 195 11.60 7.45 -3.15
C GLU A 195 10.93 6.15 -2.69
N GLU A 196 9.85 5.75 -3.35
CA GLU A 196 9.00 4.65 -2.89
C GLU A 196 9.46 3.27 -3.36
N TYR A 197 10.04 3.18 -4.56
CA TYR A 197 10.26 1.91 -5.24
C TYR A 197 11.72 1.66 -5.62
N PHE A 198 12.49 2.71 -5.90
CA PHE A 198 13.89 2.55 -6.27
C PHE A 198 14.75 2.35 -5.04
N VAL A 199 15.61 1.34 -5.10
CA VAL A 199 16.60 1.09 -4.04
C VAL A 199 17.73 2.11 -4.13
N LYS A 200 18.06 2.48 -5.37
CA LYS A 200 18.92 3.59 -5.75
C LYS A 200 18.36 4.17 -7.05
N THR A 201 18.39 5.49 -7.19
CA THR A 201 18.09 6.17 -8.46
C THR A 201 18.92 5.54 -9.59
N PRO A 202 18.29 5.12 -10.70
CA PRO A 202 19.00 4.62 -11.87
C PRO A 202 20.02 5.65 -12.36
N ASN A 203 21.18 5.19 -12.83
CA ASN A 203 22.25 6.09 -13.29
C ASN A 203 21.77 6.99 -14.44
N GLU A 204 20.84 6.49 -15.27
CA GLU A 204 20.19 7.22 -16.34
C GLU A 204 19.48 8.48 -15.84
N PHE A 205 18.98 8.47 -14.61
CA PHE A 205 18.26 9.59 -14.00
C PHE A 205 19.03 10.31 -12.90
N GLU A 206 20.24 9.89 -12.54
CA GLU A 206 20.99 10.48 -11.41
C GLU A 206 21.29 11.97 -11.65
N ALA A 207 21.83 12.30 -12.83
CA ALA A 207 22.11 13.68 -13.22
C ALA A 207 20.83 14.52 -13.41
N PHE A 208 19.78 13.91 -13.96
CA PHE A 208 18.49 14.57 -14.15
C PHE A 208 17.83 14.90 -12.81
N ASN A 209 17.80 13.95 -11.87
CA ASN A 209 17.20 14.10 -10.56
C ASN A 209 17.96 15.15 -9.72
N ALA A 210 19.30 15.14 -9.77
CA ALA A 210 20.12 16.15 -9.12
C ALA A 210 19.83 17.55 -9.68
N PHE A 211 19.84 17.70 -11.00
CA PHE A 211 19.59 18.98 -11.67
C PHE A 211 18.15 19.48 -11.49
N SER A 212 17.18 18.57 -11.33
CA SER A 212 15.75 18.92 -11.18
C SER A 212 15.42 19.82 -9.99
N LYS A 213 16.35 19.94 -9.04
CA LYS A 213 16.26 20.84 -7.89
C LYS A 213 16.61 22.31 -8.25
N GLU A 214 17.24 22.53 -9.40
CA GLU A 214 17.80 23.82 -9.82
C GLU A 214 17.15 24.37 -11.11
N TRP A 215 16.10 23.72 -11.63
CA TRP A 215 15.45 24.11 -12.90
C TRP A 215 14.74 25.46 -12.89
N GLU A 216 14.62 26.11 -11.73
CA GLU A 216 13.88 27.36 -11.59
C GLU A 216 14.27 28.38 -12.66
N TYR A 217 15.54 28.47 -13.01
CA TYR A 217 16.02 29.47 -13.96
C TYR A 217 16.29 28.94 -15.38
N CYS A 218 16.07 27.66 -15.64
CA CYS A 218 16.33 27.04 -16.93
C CYS A 218 15.17 27.26 -17.91
N THR A 219 15.49 27.52 -19.18
CA THR A 219 14.51 27.60 -20.26
C THR A 219 14.06 26.21 -20.68
N LEU A 220 12.85 26.10 -21.25
CA LEU A 220 12.33 24.82 -21.76
C LEU A 220 13.28 24.19 -22.79
N LEU A 221 13.78 25.00 -23.72
CA LEU A 221 14.72 24.56 -24.76
C LEU A 221 16.01 24.01 -24.17
N HIS A 222 16.53 24.66 -23.12
CA HIS A 222 17.73 24.21 -22.44
C HIS A 222 17.50 22.86 -21.76
N ILE A 223 16.41 22.70 -21.01
CA ILE A 223 16.06 21.44 -20.35
C ILE A 223 15.88 20.32 -21.40
N GLN A 224 15.15 20.59 -22.49
CA GLN A 224 14.91 19.63 -23.56
C GLN A 224 16.18 19.20 -24.28
N THR A 225 17.15 20.11 -24.44
CA THR A 225 18.40 19.83 -25.15
C THR A 225 19.37 19.09 -24.25
N GLN A 226 19.55 19.54 -23.00
CA GLN A 226 20.49 18.97 -22.06
C GLN A 226 20.06 17.57 -21.58
N TYR A 227 18.76 17.33 -21.45
CA TYR A 227 18.21 16.08 -20.91
C TYR A 227 17.33 15.33 -21.91
N LYS A 228 17.62 15.49 -23.20
CA LYS A 228 16.82 14.91 -24.30
C LYS A 228 16.56 13.41 -24.10
N GLU A 229 17.61 12.66 -23.77
CA GLU A 229 17.54 11.20 -23.61
C GLU A 229 16.71 10.80 -22.37
N GLN A 230 16.92 11.48 -21.24
CA GLN A 230 16.18 11.22 -20.00
C GLN A 230 14.70 11.58 -20.13
N LEU A 231 14.40 12.71 -20.76
CA LEU A 231 13.02 13.10 -21.03
C LEU A 231 12.33 12.12 -21.97
N GLN A 232 13.03 11.61 -22.98
CA GLN A 232 12.48 10.58 -23.86
C GLN A 232 12.19 9.30 -23.07
N LEU A 233 13.08 8.86 -22.18
CA LEU A 233 12.85 7.71 -21.30
C LEU A 233 11.66 7.93 -20.36
N LEU A 234 11.55 9.11 -19.74
CA LEU A 234 10.42 9.47 -18.89
C LEU A 234 9.10 9.46 -19.65
N LYS A 235 9.07 9.99 -20.88
CA LYS A 235 7.89 9.95 -21.75
C LYS A 235 7.53 8.51 -22.13
N ASN A 236 8.51 7.68 -22.47
CA ASN A 236 8.29 6.26 -22.80
C ASN A 236 7.62 5.49 -21.65
N PHE A 237 7.96 5.82 -20.39
CA PHE A 237 7.42 5.17 -19.20
C PHE A 237 6.40 6.02 -18.42
N ALA A 238 5.88 7.10 -19.01
CA ALA A 238 5.02 8.07 -18.30
C ALA A 238 3.78 7.40 -17.67
N LYS A 239 3.13 6.50 -18.41
CA LYS A 239 1.98 5.74 -17.93
C LYS A 239 2.36 4.81 -16.77
N ASN A 240 3.49 4.11 -16.88
CA ASN A 240 3.97 3.19 -15.85
C ASN A 240 4.29 3.96 -14.55
N PHE A 241 5.00 5.07 -14.65
CA PHE A 241 5.28 5.93 -13.50
C PHE A 241 4.00 6.47 -12.86
N GLN A 242 3.03 6.93 -13.66
CA GLN A 242 1.75 7.39 -13.11
C GLN A 242 1.02 6.27 -12.35
N LEU A 243 1.00 5.05 -12.87
CA LEU A 243 0.41 3.90 -12.19
C LEU A 243 1.14 3.56 -10.88
N MET A 244 2.47 3.64 -10.85
CA MET A 244 3.25 3.45 -9.62
C MET A 244 2.93 4.52 -8.57
N VAL A 245 2.76 5.78 -8.99
CA VAL A 245 2.34 6.88 -8.12
C VAL A 245 0.95 6.62 -7.56
N ASN A 246 0.00 6.23 -8.39
CA ASN A 246 -1.38 5.94 -7.97
C ASN A 246 -1.46 4.78 -6.95
N ARG A 247 -0.46 3.89 -6.92
CA ARG A 247 -0.40 2.73 -6.03
C ARG A 247 0.58 2.88 -4.85
N LYS A 248 1.22 4.03 -4.68
CA LYS A 248 2.28 4.24 -3.67
C LYS A 248 1.83 3.94 -2.23
N ASP A 249 0.56 4.21 -1.95
CA ASP A 249 -0.04 4.07 -0.63
C ASP A 249 -0.65 2.66 -0.41
N SER A 250 -0.61 1.78 -1.43
CA SER A 250 -1.06 0.39 -1.32
C SER A 250 0.02 -0.49 -0.68
N SER A 251 -0.32 -1.06 0.47
CA SER A 251 0.49 -2.09 1.13
C SER A 251 0.50 -3.41 0.34
N VAL A 252 -0.61 -3.76 -0.34
CA VAL A 252 -0.68 -4.94 -1.23
C VAL A 252 0.32 -4.81 -2.37
N PHE A 253 0.26 -3.69 -3.11
CA PHE A 253 1.17 -3.45 -4.23
C PHE A 253 2.62 -3.42 -3.78
N ARG A 254 2.90 -2.83 -2.61
CA ARG A 254 4.25 -2.80 -2.02
C ARG A 254 4.76 -4.22 -1.70
N VAL A 255 3.92 -5.12 -1.20
CA VAL A 255 4.31 -6.52 -0.95
C VAL A 255 4.60 -7.26 -2.27
N MET A 256 3.77 -7.06 -3.30
CA MET A 256 4.02 -7.60 -4.65
C MET A 256 5.34 -7.09 -5.23
N TRP A 257 5.55 -5.77 -5.19
CA TRP A 257 6.78 -5.13 -5.62
C TRP A 257 8.01 -5.73 -4.94
N ASN A 258 7.99 -5.80 -3.60
CA ASN A 258 9.11 -6.33 -2.82
C ASN A 258 9.38 -7.81 -3.10
N ASN A 259 8.34 -8.61 -3.30
CA ASN A 259 8.49 -10.03 -3.64
C ASN A 259 9.12 -10.18 -5.03
N ASN A 260 8.67 -9.41 -6.03
CA ASN A 260 9.22 -9.48 -7.38
C ASN A 260 10.64 -8.89 -7.44
N MET A 261 10.93 -7.83 -6.70
CA MET A 261 12.29 -7.30 -6.53
C MET A 261 13.24 -8.36 -5.93
N LYS A 262 12.81 -9.12 -4.91
CA LYS A 262 13.60 -10.22 -4.33
C LYS A 262 13.85 -11.33 -5.36
N LYS A 263 12.83 -11.76 -6.10
CA LYS A 263 12.97 -12.76 -7.18
C LYS A 263 13.95 -12.30 -8.25
N PHE A 264 13.83 -11.05 -8.68
CA PHE A 264 14.69 -10.46 -9.71
C PHE A 264 16.15 -10.38 -9.26
N ARG A 265 16.41 -9.94 -8.02
CA ARG A 265 17.75 -9.94 -7.43
C ARG A 265 18.35 -11.34 -7.34
N ALA A 266 17.55 -12.33 -6.94
CA ALA A 266 18.00 -13.72 -6.89
C ALA A 266 18.39 -14.24 -8.29
N LYS A 267 17.61 -13.88 -9.33
CA LYS A 267 17.93 -14.20 -10.73
C LYS A 267 19.25 -13.56 -11.18
N ILE A 268 19.46 -12.27 -10.91
CA ILE A 268 20.73 -11.59 -11.22
C ILE A 268 21.91 -12.26 -10.50
N ALA A 269 21.77 -12.55 -9.21
CA ALA A 269 22.82 -13.19 -8.43
C ALA A 269 23.22 -14.57 -9.01
N GLN A 270 22.26 -15.33 -9.52
CA GLN A 270 22.49 -16.61 -10.19
C GLN A 270 23.22 -16.45 -11.53
N THR A 271 22.91 -15.41 -12.31
CA THR A 271 23.57 -15.17 -13.61
C THR A 271 24.96 -14.53 -13.50
N SER A 272 25.20 -13.70 -12.48
CA SER A 272 26.45 -12.95 -12.31
C SER A 272 27.56 -13.72 -11.59
N LEU A 273 27.26 -14.90 -11.02
CA LEU A 273 28.22 -15.76 -10.33
C LEU A 273 28.36 -17.08 -11.11
N PRO A 274 29.45 -17.27 -11.88
CA PRO A 274 29.78 -18.58 -12.41
C PRO A 274 29.89 -19.58 -11.26
N LEU A 275 29.15 -20.68 -11.35
CA LEU A 275 29.33 -21.86 -10.51
C LEU A 275 30.72 -22.44 -10.82
N GLU A 276 31.76 -22.03 -10.08
CA GLU A 276 32.98 -22.84 -10.02
C GLU A 276 32.66 -24.12 -9.21
N PRO A 277 32.77 -25.32 -9.80
CA PRO A 277 32.23 -26.54 -9.19
C PRO A 277 33.04 -27.14 -8.03
N SER A 278 34.09 -26.50 -7.52
CA SER A 278 35.10 -27.20 -6.69
C SER A 278 35.49 -26.56 -5.35
N ALA A 279 34.87 -25.47 -4.91
CA ALA A 279 35.24 -24.84 -3.63
C ALA A 279 34.31 -25.25 -2.47
N PRO A 280 34.85 -25.75 -1.32
CA PRO A 280 34.05 -26.17 -0.17
C PRO A 280 33.27 -25.01 0.47
N ALA A 281 32.08 -25.33 0.98
CA ALA A 281 30.98 -24.43 1.33
C ALA A 281 31.16 -23.52 2.57
N GLN A 282 32.38 -23.08 2.89
CA GLN A 282 32.62 -22.25 4.07
C GLN A 282 33.08 -20.83 3.68
N ALA A 283 32.25 -19.86 4.11
CA ALA A 283 32.32 -18.42 3.90
C ALA A 283 32.09 -17.96 2.44
N ILE A 284 30.93 -17.33 2.20
CA ILE A 284 30.75 -16.45 1.04
C ILE A 284 31.80 -15.35 1.20
N PRO A 285 32.83 -15.25 0.33
CA PRO A 285 33.89 -14.27 0.52
C PRO A 285 33.30 -12.87 0.38
N TYR A 286 33.70 -11.93 1.24
CA TYR A 286 33.35 -10.51 1.19
C TYR A 286 33.43 -9.91 -0.24
N ARG A 287 34.33 -10.43 -1.08
CA ARG A 287 34.45 -10.11 -2.52
C ARG A 287 33.20 -10.42 -3.36
N LYS A 288 32.43 -11.47 -3.08
CA LYS A 288 31.20 -11.82 -3.80
C LYS A 288 30.06 -10.84 -3.46
N GLN A 289 29.98 -10.41 -2.21
CA GLN A 289 28.99 -9.43 -1.77
C GLN A 289 29.25 -8.04 -2.39
N SER A 290 30.50 -7.59 -2.41
CA SER A 290 30.87 -6.32 -3.08
C SER A 290 30.57 -6.33 -4.58
N LYS A 291 30.78 -7.46 -5.28
CA LYS A 291 30.39 -7.60 -6.71
C LYS A 291 28.88 -7.56 -6.92
N LEU A 292 28.11 -8.18 -6.02
CA LEU A 292 26.65 -8.15 -6.07
C LEU A 292 26.12 -6.74 -5.78
N GLU A 293 26.66 -6.05 -4.78
CA GLU A 293 26.35 -4.64 -4.49
C GLU A 293 26.70 -3.72 -5.66
N HIS A 294 27.81 -3.98 -6.36
CA HIS A 294 28.15 -3.25 -7.59
C HIS A 294 27.13 -3.48 -8.71
N HIS A 295 26.66 -4.72 -8.91
CA HIS A 295 25.60 -5.01 -9.90
C HIS A 295 24.25 -4.40 -9.48
N ILE A 296 23.93 -4.42 -8.19
CA ILE A 296 22.71 -3.77 -7.66
C ILE A 296 22.80 -2.24 -7.85
N ARG A 297 23.99 -1.64 -7.76
CA ARG A 297 24.22 -0.22 -8.05
C ARG A 297 24.07 0.15 -9.53
N GLN A 298 23.97 -0.84 -10.42
CA GLN A 298 23.81 -0.65 -11.87
C GLN A 298 22.40 -1.02 -12.35
N PHE A 299 21.38 -0.97 -11.47
CA PHE A 299 20.00 -1.17 -11.92
C PHE A 299 19.60 -0.05 -12.89
N SER A 300 19.36 -0.42 -14.14
CA SER A 300 18.78 0.45 -15.15
C SER A 300 17.30 0.70 -14.87
N VAL A 301 16.73 1.74 -15.49
CA VAL A 301 15.28 1.98 -15.48
C VAL A 301 14.51 0.78 -16.02
N ASP A 302 15.01 0.12 -17.08
CA ASP A 302 14.36 -1.04 -17.70
C ASP A 302 14.21 -2.21 -16.71
N ASN A 303 15.19 -2.43 -15.84
CA ASN A 303 15.09 -3.46 -14.80
C ASN A 303 13.95 -3.17 -13.82
N TYR A 304 13.80 -1.91 -13.40
CA TYR A 304 12.68 -1.51 -12.55
C TYR A 304 11.34 -1.62 -13.28
N MET A 305 11.30 -1.30 -14.58
CA MET A 305 10.08 -1.41 -15.39
C MET A 305 9.66 -2.87 -15.59
N GLN A 306 10.59 -3.80 -15.79
CA GLN A 306 10.27 -5.23 -15.83
C GLN A 306 9.68 -5.74 -14.49
N ILE A 307 10.23 -5.29 -13.36
CA ILE A 307 9.68 -5.62 -12.04
C ILE A 307 8.28 -5.03 -11.88
N PHE A 308 8.10 -3.78 -12.32
CA PHE A 308 6.81 -3.10 -12.29
C PHE A 308 5.78 -3.84 -13.13
N GLU A 309 6.10 -4.24 -14.36
CA GLU A 309 5.18 -4.96 -15.25
C GLU A 309 4.66 -6.24 -14.61
N ILE A 310 5.53 -7.01 -13.94
CA ILE A 310 5.14 -8.24 -13.23
C ILE A 310 4.23 -7.91 -12.03
N ALA A 311 4.64 -6.97 -11.18
CA ALA A 311 3.84 -6.56 -10.02
C ALA A 311 2.50 -5.94 -10.43
N ASN A 312 2.48 -5.18 -11.53
CA ASN A 312 1.28 -4.61 -12.12
C ASN A 312 0.37 -5.71 -12.67
N ALA A 313 0.90 -6.72 -13.35
CA ALA A 313 0.09 -7.84 -13.81
C ALA A 313 -0.55 -8.62 -12.64
N GLU A 314 0.19 -8.84 -11.55
CA GLU A 314 -0.36 -9.43 -10.32
C GLU A 314 -1.45 -8.53 -9.69
N TRP A 315 -1.25 -7.21 -9.69
CA TRP A 315 -2.25 -6.24 -9.22
C TRP A 315 -3.53 -6.25 -10.05
N GLU A 316 -3.42 -6.17 -11.38
CA GLU A 316 -4.56 -6.21 -12.29
C GLU A 316 -5.31 -7.54 -12.18
N HIS A 317 -4.58 -8.65 -12.01
CA HIS A 317 -5.18 -9.95 -11.75
C HIS A 317 -6.04 -9.95 -10.47
N LEU A 318 -5.55 -9.34 -9.39
CA LEU A 318 -6.33 -9.21 -8.16
C LEU A 318 -7.55 -8.32 -8.34
N SER A 319 -7.40 -7.17 -8.99
CA SER A 319 -8.51 -6.24 -9.25
C SER A 319 -9.62 -6.96 -10.04
N GLU A 320 -9.26 -7.60 -11.14
CA GLU A 320 -10.17 -8.37 -11.98
C GLU A 320 -10.80 -9.54 -11.22
N GLY A 321 -10.01 -10.29 -10.44
CA GLY A 321 -10.50 -11.41 -9.64
C GLY A 321 -11.47 -10.99 -8.53
N ILE A 322 -11.30 -9.79 -7.95
CA ILE A 322 -12.25 -9.22 -7.01
C ILE A 322 -13.57 -8.89 -7.72
N GLN A 323 -13.51 -8.18 -8.84
CA GLN A 323 -14.69 -7.76 -9.61
C GLN A 323 -15.50 -8.96 -10.12
N LYS A 324 -14.81 -9.99 -10.64
CA LYS A 324 -15.45 -11.18 -11.21
C LYS A 324 -15.79 -12.25 -10.18
N ASN A 325 -15.42 -12.04 -8.92
CA ASN A 325 -15.56 -13.02 -7.84
C ASN A 325 -14.81 -14.34 -8.10
N THR A 326 -13.65 -14.29 -8.78
CA THR A 326 -12.83 -15.45 -9.20
C THR A 326 -11.46 -15.50 -8.53
N LEU A 327 -11.30 -14.86 -7.37
CA LEU A 327 -10.04 -14.89 -6.61
C LEU A 327 -9.66 -16.33 -6.28
N GLN A 328 -8.38 -16.66 -6.45
CA GLN A 328 -7.83 -17.96 -6.12
C GLN A 328 -7.32 -17.99 -4.69
N PHE A 329 -7.29 -19.17 -4.07
CA PHE A 329 -6.78 -19.36 -2.71
C PHE A 329 -5.36 -18.81 -2.54
N ALA A 330 -4.51 -18.94 -3.56
CA ALA A 330 -3.17 -18.39 -3.57
C ALA A 330 -3.14 -16.85 -3.43
N ASP A 331 -4.20 -16.16 -3.82
CA ASP A 331 -4.32 -14.70 -3.71
C ASP A 331 -4.57 -14.25 -2.27
N SER A 332 -5.06 -15.13 -1.40
CA SER A 332 -5.30 -14.82 0.02
C SER A 332 -4.04 -14.35 0.75
N GLN A 333 -2.85 -14.75 0.28
CA GLN A 333 -1.57 -14.35 0.85
C GLN A 333 -1.36 -12.84 0.83
N TRP A 334 -1.92 -12.14 -0.16
CA TRP A 334 -1.79 -10.70 -0.32
C TRP A 334 -2.62 -9.93 0.71
N PHE A 335 -3.62 -10.58 1.30
CA PHE A 335 -4.60 -9.93 2.19
C PHE A 335 -4.30 -10.08 3.69
N LYS A 336 -3.13 -10.61 4.04
CA LYS A 336 -2.71 -10.74 5.44
C LYS A 336 -2.37 -9.36 6.02
N HIS A 337 -3.11 -8.94 7.05
CA HIS A 337 -2.87 -7.72 7.85
C HIS A 337 -3.08 -6.36 7.13
N LEU A 338 -4.08 -6.26 6.23
CA LEU A 338 -4.32 -5.04 5.45
C LEU A 338 -5.33 -4.06 6.03
N ASN A 339 -5.19 -2.78 5.65
CA ASN A 339 -6.28 -1.81 5.69
C ASN A 339 -7.19 -1.98 4.46
N TRP A 340 -8.17 -2.87 4.58
CA TRP A 340 -9.11 -3.21 3.51
C TRP A 340 -9.83 -2.02 2.87
N LYS A 341 -10.12 -0.95 3.63
CA LYS A 341 -10.81 0.23 3.08
C LYS A 341 -9.93 0.93 2.05
N LEU A 342 -8.68 1.21 2.41
CA LEU A 342 -7.74 1.89 1.52
C LEU A 342 -7.45 1.05 0.27
N GLU A 343 -7.17 -0.24 0.46
CA GLU A 343 -6.78 -1.14 -0.64
C GLU A 343 -7.91 -1.33 -1.66
N MET A 344 -9.16 -1.48 -1.18
CA MET A 344 -10.29 -1.68 -2.08
C MET A 344 -10.60 -0.44 -2.92
N ASN A 345 -10.43 0.77 -2.35
CA ASN A 345 -10.57 2.01 -3.11
C ASN A 345 -9.53 2.15 -4.23
N MET A 346 -8.31 1.61 -4.03
CA MET A 346 -7.26 1.62 -5.05
C MET A 346 -7.41 0.50 -6.07
N LEU A 347 -7.90 -0.67 -5.66
CA LEU A 347 -8.14 -1.80 -6.56
C LEU A 347 -9.35 -1.56 -7.47
N LEU A 348 -10.33 -0.77 -7.02
CA LEU A 348 -11.60 -0.54 -7.69
C LEU A 348 -11.91 0.97 -7.81
N PRO A 349 -11.02 1.76 -8.45
CA PRO A 349 -11.13 3.23 -8.45
C PRO A 349 -12.38 3.75 -9.18
N ASP A 350 -12.91 2.96 -10.12
CA ASP A 350 -14.07 3.34 -10.94
C ASP A 350 -15.42 2.92 -10.33
N ILE A 351 -15.41 2.25 -9.18
CA ILE A 351 -16.62 1.77 -8.50
C ILE A 351 -17.03 2.76 -7.40
N LYS A 352 -18.34 2.99 -7.24
CA LYS A 352 -18.87 3.89 -6.20
C LYS A 352 -18.56 3.37 -4.80
N GLU A 353 -18.25 4.26 -3.86
CA GLU A 353 -17.84 3.90 -2.48
C GLU A 353 -18.82 2.93 -1.78
N GLU A 354 -20.14 3.11 -1.96
CA GLU A 354 -21.15 2.22 -1.37
C GLU A 354 -21.08 0.77 -1.89
N GLU A 355 -20.75 0.61 -3.17
CA GLU A 355 -20.60 -0.71 -3.81
C GLU A 355 -19.26 -1.34 -3.42
N VAL A 356 -18.19 -0.52 -3.36
CA VAL A 356 -16.88 -0.94 -2.83
C VAL A 356 -17.01 -1.49 -1.41
N ASP A 357 -17.82 -0.86 -0.56
CA ASP A 357 -18.04 -1.31 0.82
C ASP A 357 -18.72 -2.68 0.92
N LYS A 358 -19.70 -2.97 0.03
CA LYS A 358 -20.35 -4.29 -0.07
C LYS A 358 -19.39 -5.37 -0.57
N ILE A 359 -18.62 -5.05 -1.61
CA ILE A 359 -17.59 -5.95 -2.15
C ILE A 359 -16.56 -6.23 -1.06
N ARG A 360 -16.06 -5.19 -0.37
CA ARG A 360 -15.09 -5.31 0.73
C ARG A 360 -15.56 -6.26 1.82
N GLN A 361 -16.78 -6.07 2.34
CA GLN A 361 -17.31 -6.92 3.41
C GLN A 361 -17.39 -8.39 2.96
N THR A 362 -17.92 -8.63 1.77
CA THR A 362 -18.05 -9.98 1.20
C THR A 362 -16.68 -10.64 1.01
N LYS A 363 -15.72 -9.92 0.41
CA LYS A 363 -14.37 -10.42 0.15
C LYS A 363 -13.58 -10.67 1.41
N MET A 364 -13.69 -9.78 2.39
CA MET A 364 -13.06 -9.94 3.69
C MET A 364 -13.57 -11.20 4.40
N GLN A 365 -14.88 -11.46 4.37
CA GLN A 365 -15.47 -12.69 4.93
C GLN A 365 -14.97 -13.93 4.20
N GLN A 366 -15.03 -13.94 2.86
CA GLN A 366 -14.56 -15.06 2.05
C GLN A 366 -13.08 -15.38 2.29
N ILE A 367 -12.21 -14.36 2.26
CA ILE A 367 -10.77 -14.53 2.47
C ILE A 367 -10.49 -15.02 3.90
N THR A 368 -11.19 -14.48 4.90
CA THR A 368 -11.06 -14.94 6.29
C THR A 368 -11.51 -16.39 6.44
N GLY A 369 -12.64 -16.76 5.84
CA GLY A 369 -13.17 -18.12 5.85
C GLY A 369 -12.21 -19.11 5.20
N ALA A 370 -11.67 -18.79 4.03
CA ALA A 370 -10.70 -19.62 3.33
C ALA A 370 -9.41 -19.82 4.13
N ILE A 371 -8.84 -18.75 4.70
CA ILE A 371 -7.64 -18.84 5.56
C ILE A 371 -7.92 -19.75 6.76
N ARG A 372 -9.05 -19.54 7.46
CA ARG A 372 -9.44 -20.35 8.61
C ARG A 372 -9.75 -21.80 8.25
N LEU A 373 -10.31 -22.07 7.06
CA LEU A 373 -10.50 -23.45 6.59
C LEU A 373 -9.19 -24.21 6.61
N HIS A 374 -8.17 -23.62 5.97
CA HIS A 374 -6.86 -24.23 5.85
C HIS A 374 -6.23 -24.42 7.23
N GLU A 375 -6.29 -23.40 8.08
CA GLU A 375 -5.73 -23.46 9.44
C GLU A 375 -6.47 -24.44 10.35
N TRP A 376 -7.79 -24.57 10.26
CA TRP A 376 -8.60 -25.24 11.28
C TRP A 376 -9.16 -26.60 10.84
N SER A 377 -8.98 -26.98 9.58
CA SER A 377 -9.42 -28.28 9.03
C SER A 377 -9.05 -29.48 9.91
N PHE A 378 -7.84 -29.47 10.48
CA PHE A 378 -7.36 -30.55 11.34
C PHE A 378 -8.17 -30.69 12.64
N ALA A 379 -8.74 -29.60 13.16
CA ALA A 379 -9.51 -29.62 14.40
C ALA A 379 -10.85 -30.33 14.21
N TRP A 380 -11.54 -30.10 13.10
CA TRP A 380 -12.76 -30.84 12.77
C TRP A 380 -12.49 -32.32 12.47
N LYS A 381 -11.35 -32.66 11.85
CA LYS A 381 -10.92 -34.07 11.71
C LYS A 381 -10.74 -34.73 13.06
N LYS A 382 -10.10 -34.05 14.02
CA LYS A 382 -9.97 -34.54 15.40
C LYS A 382 -11.33 -34.70 16.07
N LEU A 383 -12.26 -33.78 15.85
CA LEU A 383 -13.63 -33.91 16.37
C LEU A 383 -14.31 -35.17 15.84
N LYS A 384 -14.23 -35.41 14.52
CA LYS A 384 -14.75 -36.65 13.90
C LYS A 384 -14.16 -37.90 14.57
N GLN A 385 -12.84 -38.00 14.60
CA GLN A 385 -12.12 -39.15 15.16
C GLN A 385 -12.44 -39.38 16.64
N ALA A 386 -12.39 -38.31 17.45
CA ALA A 386 -12.72 -38.40 18.87
C ALA A 386 -14.17 -38.83 19.09
N THR A 387 -15.11 -38.32 18.30
CA THR A 387 -16.53 -38.71 18.39
C THR A 387 -16.72 -40.18 18.07
N GLU A 388 -16.09 -40.69 17.01
CA GLU A 388 -16.13 -42.12 16.64
C GLU A 388 -15.50 -43.02 17.72
N ILE A 389 -14.40 -42.59 18.34
CA ILE A 389 -13.78 -43.31 19.48
C ILE A 389 -14.73 -43.39 20.66
N ILE A 390 -15.33 -42.26 21.03
CA ILE A 390 -16.25 -42.18 22.17
C ILE A 390 -17.51 -43.00 21.87
N GLN A 391 -18.04 -42.96 20.65
CA GLN A 391 -19.16 -43.80 20.22
C GLN A 391 -18.85 -45.28 20.44
N ARG A 392 -17.68 -45.77 19.96
CA ARG A 392 -17.24 -47.17 20.15
C ARG A 392 -17.07 -47.57 21.61
N CYS A 393 -16.69 -46.62 22.46
CA CYS A 393 -16.55 -46.85 23.90
C CYS A 393 -17.89 -46.78 24.65
N HIS A 394 -18.89 -46.10 24.09
CA HIS A 394 -20.16 -45.83 24.77
C HIS A 394 -21.00 -47.09 24.95
N LYS A 395 -21.66 -47.23 26.10
CA LYS A 395 -22.53 -48.39 26.42
C LYS A 395 -23.67 -48.58 25.41
N ASP A 396 -24.17 -47.49 24.85
CA ASP A 396 -25.25 -47.46 23.86
C ASP A 396 -24.75 -47.39 22.41
N THR A 397 -23.52 -47.83 22.11
CA THR A 397 -22.89 -47.66 20.78
C THR A 397 -23.77 -48.07 19.59
N MET A 398 -24.59 -49.12 19.73
CA MET A 398 -25.45 -49.63 18.65
C MET A 398 -26.69 -48.75 18.39
N ASN A 399 -27.02 -47.87 19.33
CA ASN A 399 -28.21 -47.00 19.28
C ASN A 399 -27.87 -45.56 18.85
N ILE A 400 -26.59 -45.23 18.67
CA ILE A 400 -26.15 -43.90 18.25
C ILE A 400 -26.08 -43.88 16.73
N GLU A 401 -27.08 -43.27 16.09
CA GLU A 401 -27.22 -43.26 14.64
C GLU A 401 -26.39 -42.13 13.98
N HIS A 402 -25.98 -42.37 12.74
CA HIS A 402 -25.40 -41.33 11.88
C HIS A 402 -26.53 -40.50 11.27
N ASP A 403 -26.99 -39.50 12.00
CA ASP A 403 -28.04 -38.61 11.55
C ASP A 403 -27.62 -37.77 10.34
N GLN A 404 -28.61 -37.19 9.64
CA GLN A 404 -28.38 -36.42 8.42
C GLN A 404 -27.39 -35.26 8.63
N THR A 405 -27.40 -34.63 9.80
CA THR A 405 -26.49 -33.54 10.15
C THR A 405 -25.05 -34.05 10.19
N TRP A 406 -24.80 -35.17 10.88
CA TRP A 406 -23.48 -35.79 10.93
C TRP A 406 -23.01 -36.23 9.54
N GLN A 407 -23.88 -36.85 8.72
CA GLN A 407 -23.51 -37.24 7.36
C GLN A 407 -23.10 -36.04 6.50
N THR A 408 -23.81 -34.91 6.61
CA THR A 408 -23.44 -33.67 5.93
C THR A 408 -22.09 -33.13 6.43
N PHE A 409 -21.78 -33.23 7.72
CA PHE A 409 -20.46 -32.90 8.26
C PHE A 409 -19.36 -33.78 7.65
N GLU A 410 -19.55 -35.09 7.57
CA GLU A 410 -18.59 -36.03 6.98
C GLU A 410 -18.35 -35.76 5.49
N GLN A 411 -19.41 -35.46 4.75
CA GLN A 411 -19.32 -35.07 3.33
C GLN A 411 -18.56 -33.75 3.17
N THR A 412 -18.80 -32.78 4.05
CA THR A 412 -18.10 -31.48 4.05
C THR A 412 -16.61 -31.68 4.33
N LEU A 413 -16.25 -32.50 5.33
CA LEU A 413 -14.84 -32.83 5.60
C LEU A 413 -14.15 -33.53 4.42
N SER A 414 -14.86 -34.44 3.75
CA SER A 414 -14.35 -35.10 2.55
C SER A 414 -14.13 -34.12 1.40
N ALA A 415 -14.98 -33.09 1.27
CA ALA A 415 -14.79 -32.01 0.30
C ALA A 415 -13.59 -31.13 0.67
N ILE A 416 -13.40 -30.82 1.96
CA ILE A 416 -12.22 -30.09 2.46
C ILE A 416 -10.94 -30.86 2.15
N ASP A 417 -10.92 -32.17 2.35
CA ASP A 417 -9.74 -32.99 2.05
C ASP A 417 -9.35 -32.95 0.57
N ARG A 418 -10.34 -33.04 -0.32
CA ARG A 418 -10.11 -32.87 -1.76
C ARG A 418 -9.57 -31.48 -2.08
N LEU A 419 -10.17 -30.43 -1.53
CA LEU A 419 -9.73 -29.05 -1.74
C LEU A 419 -8.28 -28.85 -1.26
N LEU A 420 -7.95 -29.32 -0.06
CA LEU A 420 -6.59 -29.20 0.50
C LEU A 420 -5.57 -30.00 -0.33
N GLN A 421 -5.95 -31.16 -0.86
CA GLN A 421 -5.12 -31.91 -1.79
C GLN A 421 -4.90 -31.13 -3.10
N GLU A 422 -5.94 -30.51 -3.66
CA GLU A 422 -5.82 -29.66 -4.85
C GLU A 422 -4.87 -28.47 -4.62
N LEU A 423 -4.92 -27.86 -3.43
CA LEU A 423 -3.96 -26.81 -3.04
C LEU A 423 -2.51 -27.32 -2.98
N GLN A 424 -2.29 -28.52 -2.45
CA GLN A 424 -0.96 -29.16 -2.43
C GLN A 424 -0.43 -29.44 -3.84
N GLU A 425 -1.33 -29.82 -4.75
CA GLU A 425 -1.04 -30.04 -6.17
C GLU A 425 -0.92 -28.72 -6.98
N LYS A 426 -1.00 -27.55 -6.32
CA LYS A 426 -0.96 -26.22 -6.94
C LYS A 426 -2.04 -25.98 -7.99
N LYS A 427 -3.18 -26.66 -7.86
CA LYS A 427 -4.36 -26.40 -8.70
C LYS A 427 -5.00 -25.07 -8.32
N LYS A 428 -5.73 -24.49 -9.27
CA LYS A 428 -6.49 -23.26 -9.05
C LYS A 428 -7.77 -23.61 -8.27
N VAL A 429 -7.87 -23.10 -7.05
CA VAL A 429 -9.03 -23.25 -6.17
C VAL A 429 -9.57 -21.85 -5.87
N GLU A 430 -10.87 -21.63 -6.03
CA GLU A 430 -11.48 -20.32 -5.73
C GLU A 430 -11.63 -20.10 -4.22
N ILE A 431 -11.42 -18.86 -3.76
CA ILE A 431 -11.58 -18.48 -2.34
C ILE A 431 -13.02 -18.69 -1.89
N ARG A 432 -14.00 -18.42 -2.76
CA ARG A 432 -15.42 -18.60 -2.45
C ARG A 432 -15.71 -20.03 -2.02
N ASP A 433 -15.26 -21.01 -2.79
CA ASP A 433 -15.55 -22.43 -2.54
C ASP A 433 -14.92 -22.88 -1.20
N ALA A 434 -13.71 -22.42 -0.90
CA ALA A 434 -13.08 -22.66 0.41
C ALA A 434 -13.85 -21.98 1.56
N ALA A 435 -14.33 -20.76 1.37
CA ALA A 435 -15.12 -20.05 2.36
C ALA A 435 -16.48 -20.74 2.63
N GLU A 436 -17.14 -21.24 1.59
CA GLU A 436 -18.41 -21.97 1.73
C GLU A 436 -18.23 -23.27 2.51
N LEU A 437 -17.14 -24.01 2.27
CA LEU A 437 -16.79 -25.20 3.06
C LEU A 437 -16.49 -24.85 4.53
N TYR A 438 -15.84 -23.70 4.78
CA TYR A 438 -15.63 -23.19 6.13
C TYR A 438 -16.95 -22.90 6.84
N ASP A 439 -17.84 -22.13 6.19
CA ASP A 439 -19.13 -21.74 6.75
C ASP A 439 -20.02 -22.97 7.00
N ALA A 440 -19.93 -24.00 6.15
CA ALA A 440 -20.59 -25.28 6.38
C ALA A 440 -20.05 -25.98 7.64
N CYS A 441 -18.72 -26.06 7.82
CA CYS A 441 -18.11 -26.71 8.99
C CYS A 441 -18.33 -25.96 10.31
N VAL A 442 -18.33 -24.62 10.30
CA VAL A 442 -18.51 -23.81 11.53
C VAL A 442 -19.85 -24.07 12.21
N LYS A 443 -20.88 -24.50 11.46
CA LYS A 443 -22.19 -24.88 12.02
C LYS A 443 -22.12 -26.05 13.00
N TYR A 444 -21.08 -26.88 12.92
CA TYR A 444 -20.88 -28.07 13.78
C TYR A 444 -19.98 -27.80 14.99
N GLY A 445 -19.37 -26.61 15.07
CA GLY A 445 -18.48 -26.25 16.16
C GLY A 445 -17.55 -25.11 15.76
N ARG A 446 -17.99 -23.87 16.02
CA ARG A 446 -17.18 -22.66 15.80
C ARG A 446 -15.86 -22.69 16.56
N ASP A 447 -15.92 -23.19 17.79
CA ASP A 447 -14.81 -23.16 18.74
C ASP A 447 -14.06 -24.49 18.83
N VAL A 448 -14.22 -25.38 17.83
CA VAL A 448 -13.55 -26.70 17.80
C VAL A 448 -12.04 -26.62 17.99
N VAL A 449 -11.42 -25.54 17.50
CA VAL A 449 -9.98 -25.31 17.61
C VAL A 449 -9.54 -25.21 19.06
N GLU A 450 -10.39 -24.64 19.91
CA GLU A 450 -10.08 -24.50 21.32
C GLU A 450 -10.03 -25.87 22.00
N HIS A 451 -10.72 -26.88 21.46
CA HIS A 451 -10.81 -28.23 22.00
C HIS A 451 -9.77 -29.20 21.45
N VAL A 452 -8.88 -28.77 20.55
CA VAL A 452 -7.90 -29.65 19.87
C VAL A 452 -7.08 -30.51 20.81
N LEU A 453 -6.66 -29.97 21.97
CA LEU A 453 -5.87 -30.71 22.95
C LEU A 453 -6.70 -31.82 23.61
N LYS A 454 -7.92 -31.49 24.08
CA LYS A 454 -8.88 -32.44 24.63
C LYS A 454 -9.21 -33.56 23.64
N LEU A 455 -9.50 -33.19 22.39
CA LEU A 455 -9.79 -34.16 21.32
C LEU A 455 -8.58 -35.03 21.01
N GLY A 456 -7.36 -34.46 21.03
CA GLY A 456 -6.11 -35.21 20.89
C GLY A 456 -5.92 -36.26 21.98
N LEU A 457 -6.15 -35.89 23.25
CA LEU A 457 -6.07 -36.84 24.37
C LEU A 457 -7.03 -38.02 24.21
N ILE A 458 -8.24 -37.76 23.71
CA ILE A 458 -9.22 -38.82 23.43
C ILE A 458 -8.69 -39.77 22.34
N ILE A 459 -8.17 -39.21 21.26
CA ILE A 459 -7.65 -39.98 20.11
C ILE A 459 -6.47 -40.86 20.53
N GLU A 460 -5.56 -40.34 21.33
CA GLU A 460 -4.33 -41.02 21.74
C GLU A 460 -4.55 -42.10 22.82
N ASN A 461 -5.73 -42.15 23.46
CA ASN A 461 -5.99 -43.01 24.62
C ASN A 461 -7.28 -43.84 24.53
N GLU A 462 -7.67 -44.28 23.31
CA GLU A 462 -8.87 -45.09 23.06
C GLU A 462 -9.02 -46.29 24.02
N ASP A 463 -7.98 -47.11 24.20
CA ASP A 463 -8.04 -48.31 25.05
C ASP A 463 -8.38 -48.00 26.52
N LYS A 464 -7.84 -46.90 27.06
CA LYS A 464 -8.08 -46.49 28.45
C LYS A 464 -9.47 -45.90 28.62
N LEU A 465 -9.94 -45.15 27.63
CA LEU A 465 -11.31 -44.64 27.61
C LEU A 465 -12.31 -45.78 27.54
N LYS A 466 -12.02 -46.82 26.74
CA LYS A 466 -12.82 -48.04 26.68
C LYS A 466 -12.85 -48.76 28.03
N GLU A 467 -11.72 -48.82 28.74
CA GLU A 467 -11.69 -49.36 30.11
C GLU A 467 -12.54 -48.51 31.06
N PHE A 468 -12.45 -47.17 31.03
CA PHE A 468 -13.30 -46.31 31.85
C PHE A 468 -14.79 -46.47 31.58
N ALA A 469 -15.17 -46.65 30.31
CA ALA A 469 -16.58 -46.77 29.93
C ALA A 469 -17.18 -48.16 30.20
N THR A 470 -16.35 -49.20 30.35
CA THR A 470 -16.81 -50.59 30.52
C THR A 470 -16.58 -51.15 31.93
N ASN A 471 -15.68 -50.55 32.71
CA ASN A 471 -15.37 -51.01 34.05
C ASN A 471 -16.43 -50.53 35.04
N GLU A 472 -17.09 -51.48 35.70
CA GLU A 472 -18.16 -51.22 36.67
C GLU A 472 -17.73 -50.29 37.81
N LEU A 473 -16.43 -50.29 38.18
CA LEU A 473 -15.89 -49.39 39.20
C LEU A 473 -15.97 -47.90 38.82
N PHE A 474 -16.11 -47.59 37.54
CA PHE A 474 -16.26 -46.22 37.02
C PHE A 474 -17.70 -45.92 36.63
N MET A 475 -18.50 -46.92 36.25
CA MET A 475 -19.87 -46.66 35.86
C MET A 475 -20.82 -46.48 37.05
N ASP A 476 -20.50 -47.09 38.19
CA ASP A 476 -21.23 -46.95 39.45
C ASP A 476 -20.55 -45.92 40.36
N MET A 477 -21.27 -44.85 40.72
CA MET A 477 -20.72 -43.74 41.51
C MET A 477 -20.36 -44.13 42.95
N GLU A 478 -21.07 -45.07 43.57
CA GLU A 478 -20.75 -45.54 44.91
C GLU A 478 -19.47 -46.37 44.90
N LYS A 479 -19.34 -47.26 43.90
CA LYS A 479 -18.12 -48.04 43.69
C LYS A 479 -16.95 -47.14 43.33
N PHE A 480 -17.17 -46.10 42.52
CA PHE A 480 -16.14 -45.13 42.18
C PHE A 480 -15.64 -44.38 43.41
N ASP A 481 -16.53 -43.82 44.24
CA ASP A 481 -16.14 -43.07 45.45
C ASP A 481 -15.37 -43.95 46.45
N PHE A 482 -15.87 -45.17 46.69
CA PHE A 482 -15.17 -46.15 47.52
C PHE A 482 -13.77 -46.48 46.97
N THR A 483 -13.66 -46.66 45.66
CA THR A 483 -12.39 -46.93 44.97
C THR A 483 -11.42 -45.76 45.13
N MET A 484 -11.89 -44.52 44.97
CA MET A 484 -11.06 -43.33 45.14
C MET A 484 -10.56 -43.19 46.59
N LYS A 485 -11.43 -43.40 47.60
CA LYS A 485 -11.04 -43.40 49.02
C LYS A 485 -9.96 -44.44 49.32
N THR A 486 -10.08 -45.63 48.72
CA THR A 486 -9.09 -46.70 48.87
C THR A 486 -7.74 -46.34 48.25
N LEU A 487 -7.74 -45.74 47.05
CA LEU A 487 -6.52 -45.28 46.40
C LEU A 487 -5.83 -44.14 47.16
N GLU A 488 -6.59 -43.24 47.77
CA GLU A 488 -6.07 -42.16 48.64
C GLU A 488 -5.38 -42.68 49.90
N GLY A 489 -5.88 -43.78 50.48
CA GLY A 489 -5.23 -44.45 51.61
C GLY A 489 -3.91 -45.15 51.25
N SER A 490 -3.57 -45.25 49.96
CA SER A 490 -2.43 -46.03 49.48
C SER A 490 -1.16 -45.19 49.23
N ARG A 491 -0.23 -45.68 48.39
CA ARG A 491 1.05 -45.00 48.08
C ARG A 491 0.82 -43.63 47.44
N GLN A 492 1.74 -42.68 47.67
CA GLN A 492 1.63 -41.28 47.21
C GLN A 492 1.25 -41.13 45.73
N LYS A 493 1.81 -41.96 44.84
CA LYS A 493 1.49 -41.94 43.40
C LYS A 493 0.03 -42.25 43.05
N TYR A 494 -0.68 -43.04 43.88
CA TYR A 494 -2.10 -43.34 43.70
C TYR A 494 -3.00 -42.26 44.30
N ARG A 495 -2.53 -41.50 45.30
CA ARG A 495 -3.28 -40.38 45.87
C ARG A 495 -3.52 -39.28 44.86
N HIS A 496 -2.46 -38.90 44.14
CA HIS A 496 -2.55 -37.90 43.08
C HIS A 496 -3.51 -38.36 41.98
N LEU A 497 -3.36 -39.61 41.50
CA LEU A 497 -4.28 -40.18 40.51
C LEU A 497 -5.75 -40.18 40.99
N ALA A 498 -6.02 -40.54 42.25
CA ALA A 498 -7.36 -40.51 42.81
C ALA A 498 -7.94 -39.09 42.87
N THR A 499 -7.11 -38.11 43.24
CA THR A 499 -7.48 -36.68 43.27
C THR A 499 -7.84 -36.18 41.88
N THR A 500 -7.02 -36.51 40.87
CA THR A 500 -7.23 -36.13 39.47
C THR A 500 -8.49 -36.81 38.91
N LEU A 501 -8.67 -38.12 39.15
CA LEU A 501 -9.85 -38.87 38.71
C LEU A 501 -11.14 -38.32 39.32
N ARG A 502 -11.16 -37.93 40.60
CA ARG A 502 -12.34 -37.33 41.24
C ARG A 502 -12.81 -36.04 40.57
N GLN A 503 -11.91 -35.30 39.93
CA GLN A 503 -12.25 -34.06 39.24
C GLN A 503 -12.73 -34.33 37.81
N VAL A 504 -12.08 -35.27 37.10
CA VAL A 504 -12.38 -35.55 35.69
C VAL A 504 -13.58 -36.47 35.52
N HIS A 505 -13.72 -37.48 36.38
CA HIS A 505 -14.68 -38.56 36.20
C HIS A 505 -16.14 -38.08 36.25
N PRO A 506 -16.59 -37.27 37.24
CA PRO A 506 -17.98 -36.82 37.28
C PRO A 506 -18.38 -36.06 36.01
N LEU A 507 -17.48 -35.20 35.50
CA LEU A 507 -17.71 -34.44 34.27
C LEU A 507 -17.89 -35.34 33.04
N MET A 508 -16.99 -36.33 32.89
CA MET A 508 -17.07 -37.30 31.80
C MET A 508 -18.30 -38.19 31.92
N GLN A 509 -18.64 -38.61 33.13
CA GLN A 509 -19.77 -39.50 33.39
C GLN A 509 -21.09 -38.78 33.15
N GLU A 510 -21.29 -37.58 33.69
CA GLU A 510 -22.50 -36.78 33.51
C GLU A 510 -22.68 -36.35 32.04
N SER A 511 -21.61 -35.89 31.40
CA SER A 511 -21.69 -35.32 30.07
C SER A 511 -21.71 -36.39 28.96
N ILE A 512 -21.06 -37.53 29.19
CA ILE A 512 -20.87 -38.58 28.18
C ILE A 512 -21.44 -39.92 28.68
N TRP A 513 -20.83 -40.58 29.67
CA TRP A 513 -21.08 -42.02 29.89
C TRP A 513 -22.48 -42.40 30.41
N MET A 514 -23.14 -41.51 31.14
CA MET A 514 -24.50 -41.72 31.66
C MET A 514 -25.56 -41.10 30.77
N LYS A 515 -25.17 -40.27 29.82
CA LYS A 515 -26.09 -39.62 28.90
C LYS A 515 -26.43 -40.56 27.74
N ARG A 516 -27.71 -40.68 27.42
CA ARG A 516 -28.13 -41.39 26.21
C ARG A 516 -28.02 -40.44 25.02
N PHE A 517 -27.40 -40.91 23.95
CA PHE A 517 -27.33 -40.20 22.69
C PHE A 517 -28.10 -40.97 21.63
N GLU A 518 -28.95 -40.27 20.88
CA GLU A 518 -29.66 -40.85 19.73
C GLU A 518 -28.85 -40.68 18.45
N THR A 519 -27.98 -39.66 18.39
CA THR A 519 -27.27 -39.29 17.17
C THR A 519 -25.80 -38.96 17.41
N MET A 520 -24.98 -39.16 16.38
CA MET A 520 -23.57 -38.76 16.35
C MET A 520 -23.39 -37.26 16.56
N THR A 521 -24.29 -36.44 16.00
CA THR A 521 -24.25 -34.98 16.21
C THR A 521 -24.43 -34.62 17.68
N ALA A 522 -25.39 -35.24 18.38
CA ALA A 522 -25.60 -34.99 19.81
C ALA A 522 -24.38 -35.39 20.65
N LEU A 523 -23.72 -36.50 20.29
CA LEU A 523 -22.50 -36.96 20.94
C LEU A 523 -21.33 -35.99 20.71
N ALA A 524 -21.11 -35.56 19.47
CA ALA A 524 -20.05 -34.60 19.14
C ALA A 524 -20.24 -33.27 19.89
N MET A 525 -21.47 -32.77 19.96
CA MET A 525 -21.78 -31.55 20.70
C MET A 525 -21.53 -31.70 22.21
N ALA A 526 -21.85 -32.86 22.80
CA ALA A 526 -21.52 -33.12 24.21
C ALA A 526 -20.01 -33.17 24.46
N LEU A 527 -19.22 -33.69 23.51
CA LEU A 527 -17.75 -33.64 23.61
C LEU A 527 -17.22 -32.22 23.57
N LEU A 528 -17.79 -31.34 22.74
CA LEU A 528 -17.41 -29.93 22.72
C LEU A 528 -17.81 -29.21 24.01
N GLN A 529 -18.95 -29.56 24.62
CA GLN A 529 -19.42 -28.99 25.89
C GLN A 529 -18.58 -29.37 27.11
N LEU A 530 -17.78 -30.43 27.05
CA LEU A 530 -16.83 -30.74 28.14
C LEU A 530 -15.91 -29.54 28.40
N PRO A 531 -15.60 -29.23 29.67
CA PRO A 531 -14.78 -28.08 30.02
C PRO A 531 -13.52 -27.99 29.18
N ASN A 532 -13.26 -26.78 28.69
CA ASN A 532 -12.14 -26.46 27.83
C ASN A 532 -11.22 -25.43 28.45
N ASP A 533 -11.31 -25.27 29.77
CA ASP A 533 -10.39 -24.43 30.50
C ASP A 533 -8.98 -24.95 30.19
N ARG A 534 -8.22 -24.17 29.42
CA ARG A 534 -6.96 -24.58 28.77
C ARG A 534 -5.83 -24.99 29.73
N SER A 535 -6.14 -25.20 31.01
CA SER A 535 -5.25 -25.90 31.93
C SER A 535 -6.00 -26.93 32.78
N THR A 536 -7.03 -26.63 33.58
CA THR A 536 -7.46 -27.58 34.61
C THR A 536 -8.03 -28.90 34.08
N PHE A 537 -9.14 -28.90 33.33
CA PHE A 537 -9.74 -30.18 32.92
C PHE A 537 -8.83 -30.96 31.95
N VAL A 538 -8.25 -30.28 30.96
CA VAL A 538 -7.42 -30.93 29.93
C VAL A 538 -6.14 -31.50 30.54
N ILE A 539 -5.48 -30.79 31.45
CA ILE A 539 -4.28 -31.32 32.15
C ILE A 539 -4.67 -32.51 33.01
N LEU A 540 -5.73 -32.41 33.81
CA LEU A 540 -6.16 -33.49 34.68
C LEU A 540 -6.61 -34.73 33.87
N LEU A 541 -7.30 -34.53 32.75
CA LEU A 541 -7.65 -35.62 31.84
C LEU A 541 -6.39 -36.28 31.28
N GLY A 542 -5.40 -35.47 30.85
CA GLY A 542 -4.11 -35.96 30.40
C GLY A 542 -3.33 -36.72 31.48
N GLU A 543 -3.33 -36.23 32.72
CA GLU A 543 -2.73 -36.92 33.87
C GLU A 543 -3.39 -38.27 34.12
N CYS A 544 -4.73 -38.33 34.11
CA CYS A 544 -5.48 -39.58 34.26
C CYS A 544 -5.12 -40.57 33.15
N LEU A 545 -5.18 -40.12 31.90
CA LEU A 545 -5.00 -40.97 30.73
C LEU A 545 -3.54 -41.39 30.58
N HIS A 546 -2.55 -40.55 30.82
CA HIS A 546 -1.13 -40.92 30.69
C HIS A 546 -0.55 -41.64 31.91
N ASN A 547 -1.30 -41.81 33.01
CA ASN A 547 -0.80 -42.45 34.21
C ASN A 547 -0.47 -43.94 33.98
N LYS A 548 0.83 -44.27 33.98
CA LYS A 548 1.30 -45.67 33.83
C LYS A 548 0.90 -46.58 34.99
N CYS A 549 0.56 -46.02 36.14
CA CYS A 549 0.12 -46.79 37.30
C CYS A 549 -1.35 -47.18 37.21
N LEU A 550 -2.13 -46.61 36.29
CA LEU A 550 -3.56 -46.85 36.14
C LEU A 550 -3.91 -48.35 35.99
N PRO A 551 -3.27 -49.13 35.07
CA PRO A 551 -3.58 -50.56 34.96
C PRO A 551 -3.20 -51.34 36.22
N SER A 552 -2.05 -51.02 36.83
CA SER A 552 -1.63 -51.66 38.08
C SER A 552 -2.55 -51.30 39.26
N ALA A 553 -3.09 -50.08 39.29
CA ALA A 553 -4.04 -49.65 40.30
C ALA A 553 -5.32 -50.46 40.18
N PHE A 554 -5.82 -50.64 38.95
CA PHE A 554 -7.00 -51.45 38.68
C PHE A 554 -6.81 -52.91 38.96
N GLN A 555 -5.67 -53.48 38.60
CA GLN A 555 -5.36 -54.86 38.92
C GLN A 555 -5.32 -55.07 40.45
N ASN A 556 -4.65 -54.18 41.18
CA ASN A 556 -4.62 -54.23 42.65
C ASN A 556 -6.02 -54.06 43.27
N LEU A 557 -6.86 -53.20 42.70
CA LEU A 557 -8.23 -52.98 43.17
C LEU A 557 -9.14 -54.17 42.84
N ARG A 558 -8.96 -54.83 41.69
CA ARG A 558 -9.66 -56.09 41.36
C ARG A 558 -9.22 -57.22 42.30
N GLU A 559 -7.92 -57.36 42.53
CA GLU A 559 -7.34 -58.37 43.42
C GLU A 559 -7.76 -58.17 44.88
N LYS A 560 -7.82 -56.91 45.36
CA LYS A 560 -8.32 -56.58 46.70
C LYS A 560 -9.85 -56.55 46.78
N GLY A 561 -10.52 -56.29 45.66
CA GLY A 561 -11.96 -56.03 45.54
C GLY A 561 -12.83 -57.27 45.31
N ILE A 562 -12.25 -58.47 45.16
CA ILE A 562 -13.04 -59.72 45.20
C ILE A 562 -13.59 -60.01 46.62
N GLN A 563 -13.23 -59.24 47.66
CA GLN A 563 -13.90 -59.30 48.96
C GLN A 563 -15.10 -58.34 49.14
N LEU A 564 -15.43 -57.49 48.17
CA LEU A 564 -16.69 -56.73 48.16
C LEU A 564 -17.79 -57.50 47.43
N ARG A 565 -17.98 -58.78 47.77
CA ARG A 565 -19.36 -59.25 47.87
C ARG A 565 -19.95 -58.41 48.98
N LEU A 566 -20.84 -57.48 48.63
CA LEU A 566 -21.85 -56.96 49.53
C LEU A 566 -22.30 -58.14 50.40
N SER A 567 -21.81 -58.20 51.63
CA SER A 567 -22.36 -59.12 52.61
C SER A 567 -23.81 -58.68 52.73
N PRO A 568 -24.80 -59.52 52.39
CA PRO A 568 -26.18 -59.17 52.64
C PRO A 568 -26.36 -59.29 54.16
N ARG A 569 -26.02 -58.23 54.89
CA ARG A 569 -26.38 -58.09 56.29
C ARG A 569 -27.76 -57.45 56.34
N LEU A 570 -28.75 -58.34 56.53
CA LEU A 570 -29.76 -58.20 57.57
C LEU A 570 -29.20 -57.54 58.84
#